data_AF-A0A672ISP5-F1
#
_entry.id   AF-A0A672ISP5-F1
#
_cell.length_a   1.000
_cell.length_b   1.000
_cell.length_c   1.000
_cell.angle_alpha   90.00
_cell.angle_beta   90.00
_cell.angle_gamma   90.00
#
_symmetry.space_group_name_H-M   'P 1'
#
loop_
_entity.id
_entity.type
_entity.pdbx_description
1 polymer ?
#
loop_
_entity_poly.entity_id
_entity_poly.type
_entity_poly.pdbx_seq_one_letter_code
_entity_poly.pdbx_strand_id
1 'polypeptide(L)'
;LKRGSVLKTFTIIYDYDLVVIGGGSGGLACSKEAAQLGQRVAVLDFVEPSAKGTRWGLGGTCVNVGCIPKKLMHQAALLGTAVKDAKKYGWQIPGPVSHDWATMAGAVQNHVRSLNWGHRVQLQDKKVKYLNLKGSLADEHTVKGLSKAGKETVLTAKNIVIATGGRPKYPTNIPGAMEHGFTTGLHSDVALECAGFLTGIGLDTTVMVRSIALRGFDQQMAGLVTDYMEAYGTRFAWKSVPKKVEKLPSGALQVTWVDGQTGSEARDTYDSVLWAVGRAPETKALGLDRLNVQLNNATGKIVVGADESTSVPNIFAFGDISEGRPELTPTAIKAGKLLARRLAGQSTELMNYDNVPTTVFTPLEYGCVGLSEEEAERRHGKDGIEVFHAFYKPLEFTVAERDASQCYIKVICERGADQKILGLHFTGPNAGEVTQGFSMGLQCGATYSHLLQTVGIHPTCAEEVVKVGITKRSGLDAAVTGC
;
A
#
# COMPACT_ATOMS: atom_id res chain seq x y z
N LEU A 1 -53.08 23.74 -39.93
CA LEU A 1 -52.71 22.69 -38.94
C LEU A 1 -51.27 22.24 -39.15
N LYS A 2 -50.29 22.86 -38.49
CA LYS A 2 -48.98 22.26 -38.20
C LYS A 2 -48.49 22.86 -36.87
N ARG A 3 -48.74 22.14 -35.77
CA ARG A 3 -48.17 22.45 -34.45
C ARG A 3 -46.75 21.93 -34.44
N GLY A 4 -45.76 22.82 -34.43
CA GLY A 4 -44.38 22.47 -34.09
C GLY A 4 -44.27 22.29 -32.58
N SER A 5 -43.97 21.07 -32.14
CA SER A 5 -43.66 20.78 -30.74
C SER A 5 -42.23 21.21 -30.45
N VAL A 6 -42.07 22.31 -29.72
CA VAL A 6 -40.78 22.68 -29.12
C VAL A 6 -40.56 21.75 -27.94
N LEU A 7 -39.66 20.76 -28.10
CA LEU A 7 -39.13 19.96 -26.99
C LEU A 7 -38.31 20.90 -26.10
N LYS A 8 -38.89 21.35 -24.98
CA LYS A 8 -38.15 21.99 -23.90
C LYS A 8 -37.28 20.93 -23.23
N THR A 9 -36.00 20.94 -23.49
CA THR A 9 -35.02 20.18 -22.71
C THR A 9 -34.99 20.78 -21.31
N PHE A 10 -35.59 20.11 -20.32
CA PHE A 10 -35.46 20.49 -18.92
C PHE A 10 -34.02 20.19 -18.49
N THR A 11 -33.20 21.23 -18.30
CA THR A 11 -31.87 21.07 -17.69
C THR A 11 -32.07 20.83 -16.21
N ILE A 12 -31.82 19.60 -15.74
CA ILE A 12 -31.75 19.30 -14.31
C ILE A 12 -30.56 20.07 -13.74
N ILE A 13 -30.80 20.94 -12.76
CA ILE A 13 -29.76 21.73 -12.10
C ILE A 13 -29.37 21.01 -10.80
N TYR A 14 -28.11 20.58 -10.74
CA TYR A 14 -27.51 20.03 -9.52
C TYR A 14 -26.65 21.10 -8.83
N ASP A 15 -26.48 20.97 -7.51
CA ASP A 15 -25.57 21.83 -6.73
C ASP A 15 -24.13 21.72 -7.23
N TYR A 16 -23.72 20.50 -7.59
CA TYR A 16 -22.37 20.16 -8.05
C TYR A 16 -22.40 19.32 -9.33
N ASP A 17 -21.34 19.45 -10.12
CA ASP A 17 -21.11 18.56 -11.26
C ASP A 17 -20.50 17.22 -10.80
N LEU A 18 -19.73 17.26 -9.70
CA LEU A 18 -19.13 16.10 -9.06
C LEU A 18 -19.14 16.22 -7.53
N VAL A 19 -19.61 15.18 -6.84
CA VAL A 19 -19.39 15.00 -5.41
C VAL A 19 -18.52 13.78 -5.17
N VAL A 20 -17.46 13.94 -4.38
CA VAL A 20 -16.55 12.86 -3.98
C VAL A 20 -16.76 12.53 -2.51
N ILE A 21 -17.04 11.26 -2.20
CA ILE A 21 -17.14 10.73 -0.84
C ILE A 21 -15.81 10.03 -0.49
N GLY A 22 -14.99 10.68 0.31
CA GLY A 22 -13.66 10.23 0.75
C GLY A 22 -12.55 11.19 0.33
N GLY A 23 -11.93 11.88 1.29
CA GLY A 23 -10.83 12.82 1.10
C GLY A 23 -9.45 12.17 1.19
N GLY A 24 -9.31 10.97 0.64
CA GLY A 24 -8.04 10.22 0.56
C GLY A 24 -7.27 10.44 -0.74
N SER A 25 -6.26 9.59 -0.99
CA SER A 25 -5.34 9.70 -2.14
C SER A 25 -6.07 9.89 -3.48
N GLY A 26 -6.96 8.97 -3.83
CA GLY A 26 -7.70 9.04 -5.09
C GLY A 26 -8.78 10.13 -5.10
N GLY A 27 -9.53 10.28 -4.00
CA GLY A 27 -10.63 11.24 -3.93
C GLY A 27 -10.16 12.69 -4.02
N LEU A 28 -9.05 13.03 -3.36
CA LEU A 28 -8.41 14.34 -3.49
C LEU A 28 -7.84 14.57 -4.90
N ALA A 29 -7.25 13.54 -5.52
CA ALA A 29 -6.73 13.66 -6.87
C ALA A 29 -7.84 13.90 -7.89
N CYS A 30 -8.92 13.11 -7.83
CA CYS A 30 -10.11 13.25 -8.66
C CYS A 30 -10.75 14.63 -8.49
N SER A 31 -10.96 15.08 -7.25
CA SER A 31 -11.58 16.37 -6.96
C SER A 31 -10.79 17.55 -7.53
N LYS A 32 -9.46 17.52 -7.37
CA LYS A 32 -8.57 18.59 -7.86
C LYS A 32 -8.50 18.62 -9.38
N GLU A 33 -8.41 17.46 -10.03
CA GLU A 33 -8.40 17.35 -11.49
C GLU A 33 -9.73 17.82 -12.08
N ALA A 34 -10.86 17.34 -11.54
CA ALA A 34 -12.20 17.75 -11.97
C ALA A 34 -12.41 19.29 -11.90
N ALA A 35 -11.99 19.90 -10.80
CA ALA A 35 -12.08 21.35 -10.64
C ALA A 35 -11.17 22.13 -11.61
N GLN A 36 -9.98 21.61 -11.93
CA GLN A 36 -9.12 22.19 -12.96
C GLN A 36 -9.75 22.15 -14.35
N LEU A 37 -10.61 21.15 -14.61
CA LEU A 37 -11.37 21.00 -15.84
C LEU A 37 -12.70 21.79 -15.83
N GLY A 38 -12.89 22.70 -14.87
CA GLY A 38 -14.03 23.62 -14.81
C GLY A 38 -15.29 23.08 -14.13
N GLN A 39 -15.23 21.87 -13.54
CA GLN A 39 -16.37 21.30 -12.82
C GLN A 39 -16.56 21.96 -11.45
N ARG A 40 -17.82 22.12 -11.01
CA ARG A 40 -18.17 22.46 -9.63
C ARG A 40 -18.08 21.21 -8.78
N VAL A 41 -17.14 21.19 -7.83
CA VAL A 41 -16.82 19.99 -7.05
C VAL A 41 -17.00 20.21 -5.56
N ALA A 42 -17.57 19.21 -4.88
CA ALA A 42 -17.47 19.06 -3.43
C ALA A 42 -16.78 17.74 -3.07
N VAL A 43 -16.03 17.75 -1.96
CA VAL A 43 -15.42 16.55 -1.38
C VAL A 43 -15.79 16.45 0.09
N LEU A 44 -16.37 15.31 0.45
CA LEU A 44 -16.71 14.95 1.83
C LEU A 44 -15.61 14.05 2.37
N ASP A 45 -15.06 14.39 3.53
CA ASP A 45 -14.13 13.52 4.25
C ASP A 45 -14.54 13.44 5.71
N PHE A 46 -14.46 12.25 6.29
CA PHE A 46 -14.69 12.05 7.72
C PHE A 46 -13.87 10.88 8.23
N VAL A 47 -13.16 11.09 9.32
CA VAL A 47 -12.33 10.07 9.96
C VAL A 47 -13.06 9.55 11.18
N GLU A 48 -13.70 8.39 11.05
CA GLU A 48 -14.25 7.65 12.19
C GLU A 48 -13.10 7.27 13.13
N PRO A 49 -13.15 7.62 14.44
CA PRO A 49 -12.08 7.27 15.37
C PRO A 49 -11.77 5.78 15.40
N SER A 50 -10.53 5.40 15.70
CA SER A 50 -10.19 4.01 16.01
C SER A 50 -10.87 3.55 17.31
N ALA A 51 -10.82 2.26 17.62
CA ALA A 51 -11.25 1.72 18.92
C ALA A 51 -10.54 2.39 20.11
N LYS A 52 -9.35 2.97 19.88
CA LYS A 52 -8.56 3.73 20.87
C LYS A 52 -8.80 5.25 20.81
N GLY A 53 -9.80 5.71 20.05
CA GLY A 53 -10.14 7.13 19.91
C GLY A 53 -9.21 7.93 19.00
N THR A 54 -8.26 7.28 18.32
CA THR A 54 -7.33 7.95 17.41
C THR A 54 -8.05 8.44 16.17
N ARG A 55 -7.80 9.69 15.77
CA ARG A 55 -8.32 10.31 14.54
C ARG A 55 -7.27 11.26 13.96
N TRP A 56 -7.44 11.65 12.70
CA TRP A 56 -6.48 12.48 11.97
C TRP A 56 -7.17 13.47 11.02
N GLY A 57 -6.37 14.22 10.26
CA GLY A 57 -6.84 15.26 9.33
C GLY A 57 -7.07 14.77 7.90
N LEU A 58 -7.36 15.71 7.00
CA LEU A 58 -7.60 15.44 5.58
C LEU A 58 -6.37 14.80 4.90
N GLY A 59 -6.58 13.89 3.94
CA GLY A 59 -5.49 13.21 3.20
C GLY A 59 -5.63 11.70 3.14
N GLY A 60 -6.56 11.12 3.91
CA GLY A 60 -6.81 9.69 3.97
C GLY A 60 -5.68 8.87 4.60
N THR A 61 -5.73 7.57 4.38
CA THR A 61 -4.84 6.58 4.99
C THR A 61 -3.36 6.87 4.74
N CYS A 62 -2.97 7.02 3.47
CA CYS A 62 -1.57 7.17 3.05
C CYS A 62 -0.82 8.28 3.79
N VAL A 63 -1.45 9.46 3.85
CA VAL A 63 -0.88 10.65 4.48
C VAL A 63 -0.77 10.48 5.99
N ASN A 64 -1.79 9.90 6.65
CA ASN A 64 -1.92 10.03 8.09
C ASN A 64 -1.47 8.81 8.89
N VAL A 65 -1.73 7.61 8.37
CA VAL A 65 -1.55 6.33 9.07
C VAL A 65 -1.04 5.25 8.11
N GLY A 66 -0.36 5.70 7.06
CA GLY A 66 -0.07 4.95 5.86
C GLY A 66 1.37 5.10 5.40
N CYS A 67 1.56 5.15 4.08
CA CYS A 67 2.86 5.17 3.43
C CYS A 67 3.81 6.25 3.98
N ILE A 68 3.29 7.46 4.26
CA ILE A 68 4.11 8.60 4.73
C ILE A 68 4.73 8.33 6.11
N PRO A 69 3.96 8.17 7.20
CA PRO A 69 4.55 7.88 8.50
C PRO A 69 5.32 6.55 8.51
N LYS A 70 4.86 5.53 7.77
CA LYS A 70 5.58 4.25 7.65
C LYS A 70 6.99 4.44 7.08
N LYS A 71 7.13 5.12 5.94
CA LYS A 71 8.45 5.30 5.30
C LYS A 71 9.36 6.22 6.14
N LEU A 72 8.80 7.21 6.84
CA LEU A 72 9.58 8.05 7.76
C LEU A 72 10.09 7.28 8.98
N MET A 73 9.28 6.36 9.54
CA MET A 73 9.72 5.47 10.63
C MET A 73 10.72 4.42 10.14
N HIS A 74 10.53 3.88 8.93
CA HIS A 74 11.52 3.04 8.26
C HIS A 74 12.85 3.78 8.07
N GLN A 75 12.82 5.03 7.64
CA GLN A 75 14.03 5.85 7.52
C GLN A 75 14.74 6.03 8.87
N ALA A 76 14.00 6.20 9.98
CA ALA A 76 14.61 6.28 11.30
C ALA A 76 15.37 4.99 11.67
N ALA A 77 14.80 3.82 11.34
CA ALA A 77 15.47 2.53 11.49
C ALA A 77 16.73 2.42 10.60
N LEU A 78 16.63 2.82 9.32
CA LEU A 78 17.79 2.84 8.41
C LEU A 78 18.91 3.75 8.91
N LEU A 79 18.57 4.91 9.50
CA LEU A 79 19.54 5.82 10.12
C LEU A 79 20.24 5.17 11.32
N GLY A 80 19.54 4.38 12.12
CA GLY A 80 20.13 3.58 13.20
C GLY A 80 21.22 2.63 12.68
N THR A 81 20.99 1.99 11.52
CA THR A 81 22.00 1.18 10.84
C THR A 81 23.13 2.04 10.28
N ALA A 82 22.82 3.17 9.63
CA ALA A 82 23.83 4.06 9.07
C ALA A 82 24.80 4.61 10.13
N VAL A 83 24.33 4.86 11.36
CA VAL A 83 25.17 5.26 12.50
C VAL A 83 26.18 4.17 12.88
N LYS A 84 25.80 2.89 12.76
CA LYS A 84 26.72 1.76 12.98
C LYS A 84 27.74 1.69 11.84
N ASP A 85 27.26 1.76 10.60
CA ASP A 85 28.09 1.71 9.38
C ASP A 85 29.11 2.86 9.38
N ALA A 86 28.71 4.07 9.77
CA ALA A 86 29.57 5.25 9.80
C ALA A 86 30.88 5.03 10.60
N LYS A 87 30.85 4.25 11.69
CA LYS A 87 32.07 3.93 12.46
C LYS A 87 33.11 3.19 11.62
N LYS A 88 32.68 2.30 10.73
CA LYS A 88 33.55 1.57 9.79
C LYS A 88 34.13 2.47 8.70
N TYR A 89 33.43 3.54 8.35
CA TYR A 89 33.89 4.57 7.42
C TYR A 89 34.74 5.68 8.10
N GLY A 90 35.12 5.52 9.37
CA GLY A 90 36.04 6.41 10.08
C GLY A 90 35.39 7.49 10.95
N TRP A 91 34.06 7.55 11.02
CA TRP A 91 33.37 8.52 11.87
C TRP A 91 33.51 8.17 13.36
N GLN A 92 34.05 9.11 14.13
CA GLN A 92 34.27 8.94 15.57
C GLN A 92 33.00 9.31 16.35
N ILE A 93 32.15 8.32 16.63
CA ILE A 93 30.91 8.48 17.39
C ILE A 93 31.12 7.95 18.81
N PRO A 94 31.19 8.83 19.84
CA PRO A 94 31.51 8.42 21.20
C PRO A 94 30.35 7.64 21.81
N GLY A 95 30.54 6.33 22.00
CA GLY A 95 29.61 5.46 22.73
C GLY A 95 28.40 4.92 21.93
N PRO A 96 27.45 4.28 22.63
CA PRO A 96 26.18 3.84 22.09
C PRO A 96 25.25 5.03 21.80
N VAL A 97 24.55 4.99 20.66
CA VAL A 97 23.51 5.96 20.31
C VAL A 97 22.15 5.36 20.64
N SER A 98 21.34 6.09 21.41
CA SER A 98 19.97 5.70 21.76
C SER A 98 18.95 6.40 20.85
N HIS A 99 17.78 5.79 20.70
CA HIS A 99 16.67 6.34 19.94
C HIS A 99 15.57 6.84 20.88
N ASP A 100 15.05 8.05 20.62
CA ASP A 100 13.91 8.62 21.34
C ASP A 100 12.63 8.58 20.49
N TRP A 101 11.68 7.73 20.90
CA TRP A 101 10.40 7.56 20.19
C TRP A 101 9.59 8.85 20.13
N ALA A 102 9.57 9.64 21.20
CA ALA A 102 8.75 10.84 21.28
C ALA A 102 9.21 11.91 20.28
N THR A 103 10.52 12.09 20.13
CA THR A 103 11.15 12.99 19.15
C THR A 103 10.81 12.56 17.73
N MET A 104 10.99 11.28 17.40
CA MET A 104 10.63 10.74 16.08
C MET A 104 9.14 10.94 15.80
N ALA A 105 8.26 10.51 16.72
CA ALA A 105 6.82 10.60 16.56
C ALA A 105 6.36 12.06 16.40
N GLY A 106 6.93 12.99 17.17
CA GLY A 106 6.66 14.42 17.06
C GLY A 106 7.04 15.00 15.70
N ALA A 107 8.24 14.69 15.19
CA ALA A 107 8.70 15.12 13.88
C ALA A 107 7.82 14.56 12.75
N VAL A 108 7.51 13.26 12.78
CA VAL A 108 6.63 12.60 11.80
C VAL A 108 5.24 13.24 11.82
N GLN A 109 4.64 13.43 13.00
CA GLN A 109 3.32 14.05 13.11
C GLN A 109 3.29 15.49 12.60
N ASN A 110 4.36 16.27 12.81
CA ASN A 110 4.44 17.63 12.29
C ASN A 110 4.42 17.66 10.75
N HIS A 111 5.14 16.74 10.11
CA HIS A 111 5.07 16.58 8.66
C HIS A 111 3.68 16.15 8.18
N VAL A 112 3.04 15.18 8.85
CA VAL A 112 1.66 14.78 8.53
C VAL A 112 0.68 15.96 8.63
N ARG A 113 0.79 16.78 9.68
CA ARG A 113 -0.05 17.97 9.87
C ARG A 113 0.16 19.00 8.75
N SER A 114 1.41 19.20 8.29
CA SER A 114 1.67 20.12 7.18
C SER A 114 1.05 19.62 5.88
N LEU A 115 1.07 18.31 5.62
CA LEU A 115 0.36 17.70 4.49
C LEU A 115 -1.16 17.87 4.60
N ASN A 116 -1.75 17.66 5.78
CA ASN A 116 -3.18 17.90 5.99
C ASN A 116 -3.56 19.35 5.67
N TRP A 117 -2.74 20.31 6.10
CA TRP A 117 -2.94 21.73 5.80
C TRP A 117 -2.78 22.02 4.31
N GLY A 118 -1.70 21.53 3.68
CA GLY A 118 -1.45 21.72 2.25
C GLY A 118 -2.57 21.17 1.38
N HIS A 119 -3.17 20.03 1.73
CA HIS A 119 -4.34 19.52 1.02
C HIS A 119 -5.57 20.43 1.14
N ARG A 120 -5.82 21.03 2.31
CA ARG A 120 -6.92 21.99 2.47
C ARG A 120 -6.69 23.24 1.62
N VAL A 121 -5.47 23.78 1.62
CA VAL A 121 -5.09 24.94 0.78
C VAL A 121 -5.29 24.61 -0.71
N GLN A 122 -4.79 23.47 -1.18
CA GLN A 122 -4.94 23.07 -2.58
C GLN A 122 -6.40 22.91 -3.03
N LEU A 123 -7.28 22.44 -2.13
CA LEU A 123 -8.72 22.38 -2.42
C LEU A 123 -9.33 23.77 -2.50
N GLN A 124 -8.97 24.66 -1.57
CA GLN A 124 -9.43 26.05 -1.55
C GLN A 124 -8.99 26.81 -2.80
N ASP A 125 -7.71 26.71 -3.20
CA ASP A 125 -7.15 27.37 -4.38
C ASP A 125 -7.88 26.95 -5.67
N LYS A 126 -8.30 25.68 -5.72
CA LYS A 126 -9.06 25.10 -6.84
C LYS A 126 -10.57 25.29 -6.71
N LYS A 127 -11.04 26.03 -5.69
CA LYS A 127 -12.46 26.26 -5.41
C LYS A 127 -13.27 24.97 -5.23
N VAL A 128 -12.62 23.89 -4.77
CA VAL A 128 -13.31 22.66 -4.37
C VAL A 128 -13.90 22.87 -2.98
N LYS A 129 -15.21 22.62 -2.83
CA LYS A 129 -15.85 22.71 -1.52
C LYS A 129 -15.47 21.51 -0.65
N TYR A 130 -14.58 21.72 0.31
CA TYR A 130 -14.28 20.72 1.34
C TYR A 130 -15.34 20.72 2.45
N LEU A 131 -15.86 19.55 2.78
CA LEU A 131 -16.83 19.32 3.84
C LEU A 131 -16.34 18.20 4.76
N ASN A 132 -16.09 18.52 6.03
CA ASN A 132 -15.74 17.52 7.04
C ASN A 132 -17.01 16.82 7.56
N LEU A 133 -17.60 15.98 6.71
CA LEU A 133 -18.90 15.32 6.90
C LEU A 133 -18.79 13.85 6.51
N LYS A 134 -19.45 12.98 7.28
CA LYS A 134 -19.62 11.57 6.94
C LYS A 134 -20.66 11.45 5.84
N GLY A 135 -20.22 11.15 4.62
CA GLY A 135 -21.07 11.08 3.44
C GLY A 135 -21.76 9.72 3.29
N SER A 136 -23.02 9.74 2.84
CA SER A 136 -23.78 8.56 2.40
C SER A 136 -24.73 8.94 1.26
N LEU A 137 -25.16 7.95 0.48
CA LEU A 137 -26.09 8.11 -0.62
C LEU A 137 -27.52 8.05 -0.10
N ALA A 138 -28.33 9.04 -0.47
CA ALA A 138 -29.77 9.02 -0.26
C ALA A 138 -30.52 8.47 -1.47
N ASP A 139 -30.07 8.85 -2.66
CA ASP A 139 -30.52 8.36 -3.96
C ASP A 139 -29.36 8.45 -4.99
N GLU A 140 -29.64 8.19 -6.27
CA GLU A 140 -28.65 8.20 -7.35
C GLU A 140 -27.90 9.53 -7.49
N HIS A 141 -28.53 10.66 -7.15
CA HIS A 141 -27.98 12.01 -7.33
C HIS A 141 -27.84 12.82 -6.04
N THR A 142 -28.23 12.25 -4.89
CA THR A 142 -28.25 12.96 -3.60
C THR A 142 -27.31 12.34 -2.58
N VAL A 143 -26.40 13.15 -2.05
CA VAL A 143 -25.48 12.81 -0.96
C VAL A 143 -25.91 13.50 0.32
N LYS A 144 -26.00 12.73 1.42
CA LYS A 144 -26.18 13.24 2.79
C LYS A 144 -24.83 13.26 3.49
N GLY A 145 -24.48 14.40 4.07
CA GLY A 145 -23.30 14.58 4.90
C GLY A 145 -23.67 14.83 6.36
N LEU A 146 -23.22 13.95 7.26
CA LEU A 146 -23.44 14.10 8.69
C LEU A 146 -22.19 14.67 9.39
N SER A 147 -22.33 15.78 10.10
CA SER A 147 -21.24 16.35 10.89
C SER A 147 -21.05 15.59 12.21
N LYS A 148 -19.90 15.81 12.88
CA LYS A 148 -19.67 15.28 14.23
C LYS A 148 -20.76 15.69 15.23
N ALA A 149 -21.38 16.85 15.05
CA ALA A 149 -22.45 17.36 15.92
C ALA A 149 -23.85 16.82 15.54
N GLY A 150 -23.96 15.90 14.57
CA GLY A 150 -25.23 15.36 14.12
C GLY A 150 -26.00 16.27 13.15
N LYS A 151 -25.45 17.43 12.78
CA LYS A 151 -26.05 18.28 11.73
C LYS A 151 -25.93 17.61 10.36
N GLU A 152 -27.05 17.42 9.68
CA GLU A 152 -27.15 16.91 8.31
C GLU A 152 -27.00 18.04 7.28
N THR A 153 -26.32 17.74 6.18
CA THR A 153 -26.24 18.58 4.96
C THR A 153 -26.63 17.70 3.79
N VAL A 154 -27.46 18.20 2.88
CA VAL A 154 -27.85 17.51 1.65
C VAL A 154 -27.20 18.20 0.46
N LEU A 155 -26.66 17.43 -0.48
CA LEU A 155 -26.01 17.91 -1.69
C LEU A 155 -26.53 17.10 -2.88
N THR A 156 -26.82 17.77 -3.99
CA THR A 156 -27.17 17.10 -5.26
C THR A 156 -26.02 17.18 -6.26
N ALA A 157 -25.79 16.11 -7.02
CA ALA A 157 -24.66 16.01 -7.94
C ALA A 157 -25.01 15.29 -9.24
N LYS A 158 -24.45 15.75 -10.36
CA LYS A 158 -24.55 15.03 -11.63
C LYS A 158 -23.87 13.67 -11.54
N ASN A 159 -22.63 13.63 -11.07
CA ASN A 159 -21.86 12.40 -10.86
C ASN A 159 -21.41 12.30 -9.40
N ILE A 160 -21.30 11.06 -8.89
CA ILE A 160 -20.80 10.77 -7.54
C ILE A 160 -19.63 9.79 -7.62
N VAL A 161 -18.57 10.06 -6.87
CA VAL A 161 -17.41 9.17 -6.74
C VAL A 161 -17.27 8.69 -5.30
N ILE A 162 -17.12 7.39 -5.12
CA ILE A 162 -16.86 6.74 -3.83
C ILE A 162 -15.37 6.38 -3.75
N ALA A 163 -14.67 7.00 -2.80
CA ALA A 163 -13.25 6.83 -2.55
C ALA A 163 -12.95 6.72 -1.04
N THR A 164 -13.81 6.03 -0.29
CA THR A 164 -13.74 5.93 1.18
C THR A 164 -12.67 4.97 1.69
N GLY A 165 -12.06 4.18 0.80
CA GLY A 165 -10.96 3.28 1.12
C GLY A 165 -11.38 2.15 2.06
N GLY A 166 -10.45 1.77 2.95
CA GLY A 166 -10.67 0.74 3.96
C GLY A 166 -10.08 1.08 5.33
N ARG A 167 -10.42 0.25 6.32
CA ARG A 167 -9.97 0.34 7.71
C ARG A 167 -9.39 -0.99 8.21
N PRO A 168 -8.53 -0.96 9.24
CA PRO A 168 -7.89 -2.16 9.76
C PRO A 168 -8.91 -3.13 10.36
N LYS A 169 -8.71 -4.43 10.15
CA LYS A 169 -9.52 -5.47 10.79
C LYS A 169 -9.00 -5.76 12.19
N TYR A 170 -9.92 -5.92 13.14
CA TYR A 170 -9.64 -6.61 14.40
C TYR A 170 -10.11 -8.07 14.28
N PRO A 171 -9.38 -9.04 14.85
CA PRO A 171 -9.88 -10.40 14.95
C PRO A 171 -11.07 -10.42 15.93
N THR A 172 -12.24 -10.83 15.44
CA THR A 172 -13.50 -10.81 16.21
C THR A 172 -13.64 -11.98 17.17
N ASN A 173 -12.88 -13.05 16.96
CA ASN A 173 -12.90 -14.28 17.73
C ASN A 173 -11.84 -14.32 18.85
N ILE A 174 -11.12 -13.22 19.09
CA ILE A 174 -10.02 -13.16 20.06
C ILE A 174 -10.42 -12.18 21.18
N PRO A 175 -10.77 -12.69 22.38
CA PRO A 175 -11.02 -11.86 23.55
C PRO A 175 -9.84 -10.94 23.86
N GLY A 176 -10.15 -9.69 24.22
CA GLY A 176 -9.16 -8.65 24.52
C GLY A 176 -8.47 -8.01 23.30
N ALA A 177 -8.70 -8.51 22.07
CA ALA A 177 -8.05 -7.97 20.88
C ALA A 177 -8.34 -6.48 20.66
N MET A 178 -9.61 -6.08 20.71
CA MET A 178 -10.03 -4.68 20.54
C MET A 178 -9.76 -3.83 21.78
N GLU A 179 -9.93 -4.42 22.96
CA GLU A 179 -9.77 -3.72 24.24
C GLU A 179 -8.31 -3.37 24.53
N HIS A 180 -7.38 -4.26 24.21
CA HIS A 180 -5.97 -4.12 24.58
C HIS A 180 -5.07 -3.80 23.37
N GLY A 181 -5.34 -4.35 22.19
CA GLY A 181 -4.53 -4.10 20.99
C GLY A 181 -4.85 -2.82 20.23
N PHE A 182 -3.92 -2.37 19.40
CA PHE A 182 -4.10 -1.26 18.47
C PHE A 182 -3.86 -1.71 17.02
N THR A 183 -4.14 -0.84 16.06
CA THR A 183 -4.01 -1.11 14.63
C THR A 183 -3.23 -0.01 13.93
N THR A 184 -2.63 -0.33 12.79
CA THR A 184 -2.12 0.63 11.81
C THR A 184 -3.09 0.75 10.64
N GLY A 185 -3.12 1.87 9.92
CA GLY A 185 -4.01 2.07 8.77
C GLY A 185 -3.69 1.20 7.55
N LEU A 186 -2.72 0.30 7.62
CA LEU A 186 -2.05 -0.31 6.48
C LEU A 186 -2.37 -1.82 6.28
N HIS A 187 -1.96 -2.39 5.14
CA HIS A 187 -2.19 -3.78 4.72
C HIS A 187 -1.38 -4.84 5.50
N SER A 188 -1.59 -6.13 5.24
CA SER A 188 -0.89 -7.24 5.92
C SER A 188 0.63 -7.23 5.71
N ASP A 189 1.10 -6.77 4.55
CA ASP A 189 2.55 -6.66 4.28
C ASP A 189 3.23 -5.69 5.25
N VAL A 190 2.44 -4.80 5.84
CA VAL A 190 2.89 -3.82 6.81
C VAL A 190 3.12 -4.42 8.20
N ALA A 191 2.64 -5.64 8.47
CA ALA A 191 3.08 -6.35 9.67
C ALA A 191 4.62 -6.45 9.71
N LEU A 192 5.24 -6.77 8.56
CA LEU A 192 6.69 -6.89 8.45
C LEU A 192 7.39 -5.52 8.40
N GLU A 193 6.81 -4.53 7.73
CA GLU A 193 7.39 -3.17 7.74
C GLU A 193 7.38 -2.55 9.14
N CYS A 194 6.25 -2.66 9.86
CA CYS A 194 6.14 -2.21 11.24
C CYS A 194 7.11 -2.95 12.15
N ALA A 195 7.14 -4.28 12.09
CA ALA A 195 8.08 -5.04 12.89
C ALA A 195 9.52 -4.67 12.57
N GLY A 196 9.84 -4.53 11.28
CA GLY A 196 11.16 -4.15 10.81
C GLY A 196 11.64 -2.81 11.36
N PHE A 197 10.83 -1.75 11.26
CA PHE A 197 11.27 -0.46 11.80
C PHE A 197 11.28 -0.44 13.33
N LEU A 198 10.39 -1.19 14.01
CA LEU A 198 10.39 -1.29 15.48
C LEU A 198 11.67 -1.99 15.98
N THR A 199 12.05 -3.11 15.37
CA THR A 199 13.35 -3.77 15.60
C THR A 199 14.50 -2.82 15.30
N GLY A 200 14.45 -2.11 14.17
CA GLY A 200 15.54 -1.24 13.70
C GLY A 200 15.79 -0.01 14.59
N ILE A 201 14.77 0.49 15.30
CA ILE A 201 14.93 1.53 16.33
C ILE A 201 15.25 0.96 17.73
N GLY A 202 15.41 -0.35 17.86
CA GLY A 202 15.89 -1.02 19.07
C GLY A 202 14.80 -1.60 19.98
N LEU A 203 13.55 -1.76 19.52
CA LEU A 203 12.48 -2.37 20.31
C LEU A 203 12.46 -3.88 20.15
N ASP A 204 12.24 -4.59 21.25
CA ASP A 204 12.09 -6.04 21.24
C ASP A 204 10.76 -6.44 20.56
N THR A 205 10.86 -7.04 19.39
CA THR A 205 9.74 -7.18 18.45
C THR A 205 9.56 -8.62 18.01
N THR A 206 8.34 -9.14 18.16
CA THR A 206 7.94 -10.47 17.70
C THR A 206 6.81 -10.36 16.66
N VAL A 207 6.94 -11.06 15.54
CA VAL A 207 5.89 -11.23 14.52
C VAL A 207 5.24 -12.60 14.67
N MET A 208 3.93 -12.64 14.86
CA MET A 208 3.16 -13.89 14.85
C MET A 208 2.59 -14.16 13.46
N VAL A 209 3.03 -15.25 12.83
CA VAL A 209 2.65 -15.59 11.45
C VAL A 209 1.76 -16.82 11.44
N ARG A 210 0.51 -16.66 10.96
CA ARG A 210 -0.46 -17.77 10.89
C ARG A 210 -0.08 -18.86 9.89
N SER A 211 0.45 -18.48 8.72
CA SER A 211 0.72 -19.45 7.65
C SER A 211 2.00 -19.17 6.87
N ILE A 212 2.02 -18.10 6.08
CA ILE A 212 3.11 -17.69 5.18
C ILE A 212 3.23 -16.17 5.25
N ALA A 213 4.42 -15.64 5.02
CA ALA A 213 4.66 -14.21 4.91
C ALA A 213 4.22 -13.69 3.53
N LEU A 214 3.77 -12.42 3.48
CA LEU A 214 3.49 -11.69 2.24
C LEU A 214 2.65 -12.49 1.22
N ARG A 215 1.52 -13.08 1.66
CA ARG A 215 0.64 -13.86 0.79
C ARG A 215 0.23 -13.02 -0.43
N GLY A 216 0.47 -13.56 -1.63
CA GLY A 216 0.20 -12.87 -2.90
C GLY A 216 1.44 -12.24 -3.53
N PHE A 217 2.55 -12.15 -2.80
CA PHE A 217 3.87 -11.88 -3.36
C PHE A 217 4.60 -13.19 -3.67
N ASP A 218 5.64 -13.08 -4.48
CA ASP A 218 6.58 -14.15 -4.72
C ASP A 218 7.15 -14.76 -3.43
N GLN A 219 6.89 -16.04 -3.21
CA GLN A 219 7.19 -16.68 -1.93
C GLN A 219 8.69 -16.92 -1.69
N GLN A 220 9.52 -17.00 -2.73
CA GLN A 220 10.97 -17.04 -2.54
C GLN A 220 11.47 -15.70 -1.99
N MET A 221 10.98 -14.60 -2.56
CA MET A 221 11.35 -13.25 -2.12
C MET A 221 10.84 -12.96 -0.70
N ALA A 222 9.63 -13.44 -0.37
CA ALA A 222 9.09 -13.33 0.98
C ALA A 222 9.95 -14.06 2.02
N GLY A 223 10.48 -15.24 1.69
CA GLY A 223 11.43 -15.98 2.53
C GLY A 223 12.70 -15.18 2.79
N LEU A 224 13.35 -14.67 1.74
CA LEU A 224 14.55 -13.84 1.87
C LEU A 224 14.34 -12.60 2.75
N VAL A 225 13.18 -11.95 2.63
CA VAL A 225 12.79 -10.82 3.49
C VAL A 225 12.71 -11.23 4.96
N THR A 226 12.04 -12.35 5.27
CA THR A 226 11.89 -12.80 6.65
C THR A 226 13.19 -13.34 7.24
N ASP A 227 14.00 -14.04 6.44
CA ASP A 227 15.32 -14.52 6.85
C ASP A 227 16.24 -13.34 7.23
N TYR A 228 16.20 -12.25 6.45
CA TYR A 228 16.91 -11.01 6.81
C TYR A 228 16.39 -10.43 8.12
N MET A 229 15.07 -10.36 8.30
CA MET A 229 14.49 -9.81 9.53
C MET A 229 14.87 -10.63 10.77
N GLU A 230 14.88 -11.96 10.67
CA GLU A 230 15.32 -12.87 11.74
C GLU A 230 16.80 -12.70 12.06
N ALA A 231 17.66 -12.68 11.05
CA ALA A 231 19.11 -12.49 11.21
C ALA A 231 19.46 -11.15 11.89
N TYR A 232 18.59 -10.14 11.76
CA TYR A 232 18.76 -8.80 12.34
C TYR A 232 17.87 -8.54 13.56
N GLY A 233 17.35 -9.58 14.21
CA GLY A 233 16.81 -9.52 15.57
C GLY A 233 15.29 -9.45 15.70
N THR A 234 14.54 -9.53 14.60
CA THR A 234 13.07 -9.68 14.69
C THR A 234 12.73 -11.13 14.99
N ARG A 235 11.98 -11.39 16.06
CA ARG A 235 11.54 -12.76 16.39
C ARG A 235 10.30 -13.14 15.60
N PHE A 236 10.16 -14.42 15.27
CA PHE A 236 8.96 -14.94 14.61
C PHE A 236 8.36 -16.10 15.39
N ALA A 237 7.05 -16.00 15.64
CA ALA A 237 6.21 -17.12 16.07
C ALA A 237 5.49 -17.68 14.85
N TRP A 238 6.14 -18.64 14.17
CA TRP A 238 5.65 -19.25 12.95
C TRP A 238 4.47 -20.19 13.19
N LYS A 239 3.60 -20.31 12.18
CA LYS A 239 2.38 -21.14 12.19
C LYS A 239 1.54 -20.95 13.46
N SER A 240 1.51 -19.74 14.02
CA SER A 240 0.90 -19.45 15.32
C SER A 240 -0.37 -18.61 15.18
N VAL A 241 -1.38 -18.88 16.02
CA VAL A 241 -2.67 -18.16 16.00
C VAL A 241 -3.05 -17.70 17.42
N PRO A 242 -3.26 -16.39 17.63
CA PRO A 242 -3.62 -15.89 18.95
C PRO A 242 -5.01 -16.36 19.38
N LYS A 243 -5.17 -16.66 20.67
CA LYS A 243 -6.43 -17.06 21.30
C LYS A 243 -7.02 -15.95 22.15
N LYS A 244 -6.20 -15.24 22.93
CA LYS A 244 -6.65 -14.14 23.79
C LYS A 244 -5.51 -13.18 24.11
N VAL A 245 -5.89 -11.96 24.48
CA VAL A 245 -5.00 -10.95 25.06
C VAL A 245 -5.58 -10.51 26.40
N GLU A 246 -4.77 -10.51 27.45
CA GLU A 246 -5.18 -10.14 28.80
C GLU A 246 -4.23 -9.10 29.38
N LYS A 247 -4.77 -8.06 30.02
CA LYS A 247 -3.95 -7.10 30.75
C LYS A 247 -3.65 -7.62 32.16
N LEU A 248 -2.38 -7.81 32.47
CA LEU A 248 -1.91 -8.25 33.78
C LEU A 248 -1.92 -7.09 34.80
N PRO A 249 -1.90 -7.40 36.13
CA PRO A 249 -1.79 -6.37 37.16
C PRO A 249 -0.55 -5.47 37.03
N SER A 250 0.53 -5.98 36.44
CA SER A 250 1.74 -5.21 36.15
C SER A 250 1.57 -4.15 35.05
N GLY A 251 0.46 -4.20 34.29
CA GLY A 251 0.22 -3.37 33.13
C GLY A 251 0.61 -4.01 31.80
N ALA A 252 1.45 -5.06 31.82
CA ALA A 252 1.83 -5.83 30.63
C ALA A 252 0.64 -6.59 30.03
N LEU A 253 0.70 -6.84 28.73
CA LEU A 253 -0.29 -7.61 27.98
C LEU A 253 0.21 -9.05 27.81
N GLN A 254 -0.47 -10.01 28.42
CA GLN A 254 -0.23 -11.43 28.15
C GLN A 254 -0.98 -11.83 26.88
N VAL A 255 -0.24 -12.38 25.92
CA VAL A 255 -0.80 -12.97 24.70
C VAL A 255 -0.72 -14.47 24.83
N THR A 256 -1.85 -15.15 24.64
CA THR A 256 -1.91 -16.62 24.57
C THR A 256 -2.22 -17.03 23.14
N TRP A 257 -1.50 -18.01 22.60
CA TRP A 257 -1.69 -18.51 21.24
C TRP A 257 -1.56 -20.03 21.16
N VAL A 258 -2.07 -20.61 20.07
CA VAL A 258 -1.76 -21.99 19.69
C VAL A 258 -0.55 -21.96 18.77
N ASP A 259 0.50 -22.69 19.16
CA ASP A 259 1.62 -22.98 18.28
C ASP A 259 1.20 -24.09 17.31
N GLY A 260 1.10 -23.78 16.02
CA GLY A 260 0.64 -24.74 15.01
C GLY A 260 1.69 -25.77 14.59
N GLN A 261 2.93 -25.69 15.08
CA GLN A 261 3.93 -26.75 14.91
C GLN A 261 3.77 -27.83 15.96
N THR A 262 3.50 -27.44 17.21
CA THR A 262 3.38 -28.38 18.35
C THR A 262 1.94 -28.72 18.71
N GLY A 263 0.97 -27.90 18.29
CA GLY A 263 -0.42 -27.95 18.74
C GLY A 263 -0.64 -27.50 20.18
N SER A 264 0.42 -27.07 20.88
CA SER A 264 0.37 -26.68 22.28
C SER A 264 0.02 -25.20 22.46
N GLU A 265 -0.50 -24.87 23.64
CA GLU A 265 -0.77 -23.49 24.02
C GLU A 265 0.52 -22.85 24.56
N ALA A 266 0.89 -21.71 23.98
CA ALA A 266 2.03 -20.91 24.38
C ALA A 266 1.56 -19.52 24.84
N ARG A 267 2.38 -18.87 25.67
CA ARG A 267 2.09 -17.55 26.23
C ARG A 267 3.36 -16.75 26.43
N ASP A 268 3.24 -15.44 26.26
CA ASP A 268 4.31 -14.47 26.51
C ASP A 268 3.71 -13.09 26.81
N THR A 269 4.52 -12.19 27.34
CA THR A 269 4.11 -10.84 27.77
C THR A 269 4.73 -9.75 26.92
N TYR A 270 3.92 -8.75 26.58
CA TYR A 270 4.30 -7.63 25.72
C TYR A 270 3.78 -6.31 26.29
N ASP A 271 4.46 -5.21 26.00
CA ASP A 271 3.94 -3.86 26.34
C ASP A 271 2.83 -3.42 25.38
N SER A 272 2.77 -4.02 24.19
CA SER A 272 1.97 -3.55 23.08
C SER A 272 1.65 -4.67 22.10
N VAL A 273 0.40 -4.71 21.62
CA VAL A 273 -0.06 -5.68 20.60
C VAL A 273 -0.63 -4.93 19.41
N LEU A 274 0.03 -5.06 18.25
CA LEU A 274 -0.39 -4.49 16.98
C LEU A 274 -1.12 -5.54 16.13
N TRP A 275 -2.36 -5.24 15.74
CA TRP A 275 -3.11 -6.05 14.78
C TRP A 275 -2.93 -5.51 13.35
N ALA A 276 -2.18 -6.25 12.54
CA ALA A 276 -1.99 -6.03 11.11
C ALA A 276 -2.53 -7.22 10.28
N VAL A 277 -3.78 -7.61 10.55
CA VAL A 277 -4.43 -8.81 9.98
C VAL A 277 -5.29 -8.51 8.74
N GLY A 278 -4.92 -7.48 7.99
CA GLY A 278 -5.62 -7.00 6.79
C GLY A 278 -6.64 -5.90 7.06
N ARG A 279 -7.30 -5.46 5.99
CA ARG A 279 -8.22 -4.31 5.96
C ARG A 279 -9.60 -4.72 5.46
N ALA A 280 -10.62 -3.97 5.85
CA ALA A 280 -12.00 -4.08 5.39
C ALA A 280 -12.40 -2.79 4.65
N PRO A 281 -13.14 -2.88 3.54
CA PRO A 281 -13.63 -1.69 2.85
C PRO A 281 -14.69 -0.95 3.67
N GLU A 282 -14.71 0.38 3.57
CA GLU A 282 -15.67 1.24 4.29
C GLU A 282 -16.96 1.42 3.46
N THR A 283 -17.73 0.34 3.29
CA THR A 283 -18.97 0.31 2.48
C THR A 283 -20.27 0.39 3.28
N LYS A 284 -20.29 -0.11 4.53
CA LYS A 284 -21.52 -0.33 5.32
C LYS A 284 -22.36 0.94 5.57
N ALA A 285 -21.71 2.09 5.77
CA ALA A 285 -22.39 3.34 6.11
C ALA A 285 -22.75 4.21 4.90
N LEU A 286 -22.52 3.72 3.67
CA LEU A 286 -22.65 4.51 2.44
C LEU A 286 -24.06 4.51 1.84
N GLY A 287 -24.97 3.65 2.30
CA GLY A 287 -26.34 3.55 1.74
C GLY A 287 -26.43 2.81 0.40
N LEU A 288 -25.42 2.00 0.06
CA LEU A 288 -25.30 1.29 -1.22
C LEU A 288 -26.46 0.32 -1.50
N ASP A 289 -26.94 -0.36 -0.46
CA ASP A 289 -27.99 -1.38 -0.57
C ASP A 289 -29.29 -0.80 -1.14
N ARG A 290 -29.60 0.47 -0.84
CA ARG A 290 -30.82 1.15 -1.31
C ARG A 290 -30.82 1.42 -2.81
N LEU A 291 -29.64 1.47 -3.41
CA LEU A 291 -29.43 1.75 -4.83
C LEU A 291 -28.99 0.52 -5.61
N ASN A 292 -28.99 -0.66 -4.98
CA ASN A 292 -28.54 -1.90 -5.58
C ASN A 292 -27.13 -1.78 -6.18
N VAL A 293 -26.24 -1.02 -5.54
CA VAL A 293 -24.82 -1.01 -5.92
C VAL A 293 -24.22 -2.37 -5.61
N GLN A 294 -23.69 -3.05 -6.62
CA GLN A 294 -23.20 -4.42 -6.48
C GLN A 294 -21.92 -4.48 -5.64
N LEU A 295 -21.94 -5.33 -4.63
CA LEU A 295 -20.80 -5.65 -3.78
C LEU A 295 -20.36 -7.10 -3.99
N ASN A 296 -19.06 -7.36 -3.88
CA ASN A 296 -18.57 -8.72 -3.73
C ASN A 296 -18.89 -9.20 -2.30
N ASN A 297 -19.67 -10.27 -2.17
CA ASN A 297 -20.11 -10.78 -0.86
C ASN A 297 -18.99 -11.28 0.04
N ALA A 298 -17.88 -11.77 -0.53
CA ALA A 298 -16.74 -12.29 0.24
C ALA A 298 -15.83 -11.17 0.77
N THR A 299 -15.61 -10.13 -0.03
CA THR A 299 -14.67 -9.04 0.30
C THR A 299 -15.37 -7.81 0.88
N GLY A 300 -16.66 -7.61 0.56
CA GLY A 300 -17.43 -6.41 0.87
C GLY A 300 -17.08 -5.20 0.01
N LYS A 301 -16.26 -5.37 -1.03
CA LYS A 301 -15.82 -4.30 -1.96
C LYS A 301 -16.85 -4.05 -3.05
N ILE A 302 -16.80 -2.85 -3.63
CA ILE A 302 -17.67 -2.45 -4.74
C ILE A 302 -17.18 -3.10 -6.02
N VAL A 303 -18.08 -3.78 -6.74
CA VAL A 303 -17.80 -4.29 -8.08
C VAL A 303 -17.83 -3.13 -9.07
N VAL A 304 -16.77 -3.00 -9.87
CA VAL A 304 -16.62 -1.90 -10.82
C VAL A 304 -16.21 -2.37 -12.21
N GLY A 305 -16.61 -1.62 -13.24
CA GLY A 305 -16.13 -1.77 -14.60
C GLY A 305 -14.67 -1.37 -14.78
N ALA A 306 -14.15 -1.55 -16.00
CA ALA A 306 -12.81 -1.09 -16.40
C ALA A 306 -12.63 0.43 -16.37
N ASP A 307 -13.74 1.16 -16.41
CA ASP A 307 -13.85 2.62 -16.38
C ASP A 307 -14.25 3.18 -15.01
N GLU A 308 -14.12 2.38 -13.96
CA GLU A 308 -14.49 2.69 -12.57
C GLU A 308 -16.00 2.87 -12.31
N SER A 309 -16.86 2.57 -13.28
CA SER A 309 -18.32 2.60 -13.11
C SER A 309 -18.82 1.53 -12.15
N THR A 310 -19.81 1.86 -11.31
CA THR A 310 -20.55 0.87 -10.51
C THR A 310 -21.76 0.33 -11.29
N SER A 311 -22.62 -0.49 -10.67
CA SER A 311 -23.90 -0.89 -11.27
C SER A 311 -24.91 0.27 -11.42
N VAL A 312 -24.63 1.45 -10.86
CA VAL A 312 -25.42 2.68 -11.03
C VAL A 312 -24.64 3.66 -11.94
N PRO A 313 -25.17 4.05 -13.12
CA PRO A 313 -24.39 4.69 -14.19
C PRO A 313 -23.65 5.99 -13.84
N ASN A 314 -24.18 6.79 -12.91
CA ASN A 314 -23.58 8.06 -12.51
C ASN A 314 -22.77 7.97 -11.20
N ILE A 315 -22.59 6.75 -10.68
CA ILE A 315 -21.82 6.47 -9.47
C ILE A 315 -20.59 5.64 -9.85
N PHE A 316 -19.43 6.11 -9.41
CA PHE A 316 -18.12 5.52 -9.69
C PHE A 316 -17.39 5.17 -8.40
N ALA A 317 -16.49 4.20 -8.44
CA ALA A 317 -15.64 3.85 -7.30
C ALA A 317 -14.22 3.45 -7.72
N PHE A 318 -13.22 3.90 -6.96
CA PHE A 318 -11.81 3.53 -7.18
C PHE A 318 -11.02 3.49 -5.86
N GLY A 319 -9.79 2.97 -5.95
CA GLY A 319 -8.91 2.76 -4.79
C GLY A 319 -9.28 1.50 -4.01
N ASP A 320 -8.91 1.43 -2.73
CA ASP A 320 -9.01 0.23 -1.90
C ASP A 320 -10.42 -0.39 -1.81
N ILE A 321 -11.45 0.43 -2.03
CA ILE A 321 -12.86 0.01 -1.98
C ILE A 321 -13.30 -0.80 -3.21
N SER A 322 -12.54 -0.75 -4.31
CA SER A 322 -12.89 -1.39 -5.57
C SER A 322 -12.35 -2.81 -5.65
N GLU A 323 -13.22 -3.74 -6.06
CA GLU A 323 -12.88 -5.15 -6.20
C GLU A 323 -11.84 -5.36 -7.31
N GLY A 324 -10.88 -6.26 -7.08
CA GLY A 324 -9.87 -6.64 -8.07
C GLY A 324 -8.85 -5.54 -8.43
N ARG A 325 -8.78 -4.44 -7.67
CA ARG A 325 -7.81 -3.36 -7.90
C ARG A 325 -6.66 -3.39 -6.88
N PRO A 326 -5.42 -3.05 -7.28
CA PRO A 326 -4.31 -2.88 -6.35
C PRO A 326 -4.59 -1.76 -5.34
N GLU A 327 -4.45 -2.07 -4.05
CA GLU A 327 -4.69 -1.15 -2.92
C GLU A 327 -3.48 -0.24 -2.67
N LEU A 328 -3.14 0.57 -3.68
CA LEU A 328 -1.95 1.41 -3.71
C LEU A 328 -2.32 2.87 -3.95
N THR A 329 -1.55 3.77 -3.34
CA THR A 329 -1.79 5.22 -3.49
C THR A 329 -1.64 5.71 -4.94
N PRO A 330 -0.58 5.34 -5.69
CA PRO A 330 -0.41 5.79 -7.07
C PRO A 330 -1.54 5.31 -8.01
N THR A 331 -2.04 4.09 -7.82
CA THR A 331 -3.16 3.56 -8.63
C THR A 331 -4.44 4.35 -8.36
N ALA A 332 -4.76 4.61 -7.08
CA ALA A 332 -5.92 5.42 -6.72
C ALA A 332 -5.82 6.87 -7.25
N ILE A 333 -4.63 7.49 -7.20
CA ILE A 333 -4.41 8.83 -7.75
C ILE A 333 -4.59 8.84 -9.26
N LYS A 334 -3.97 7.90 -9.99
CA LYS A 334 -4.04 7.85 -11.45
C LYS A 334 -5.45 7.54 -11.93
N ALA A 335 -6.14 6.58 -11.30
CA ALA A 335 -7.55 6.28 -11.57
C ALA A 335 -8.45 7.51 -11.37
N GLY A 336 -8.30 8.21 -10.24
CA GLY A 336 -9.09 9.40 -9.94
C GLY A 336 -8.90 10.54 -10.94
N LYS A 337 -7.66 10.79 -11.39
CA LYS A 337 -7.36 11.79 -12.42
C LYS A 337 -7.95 11.41 -13.79
N LEU A 338 -7.74 10.17 -14.22
CA LEU A 338 -8.24 9.69 -15.51
C LEU A 338 -9.78 9.72 -15.54
N LEU A 339 -10.43 9.27 -14.47
CA LEU A 339 -11.89 9.35 -14.36
C LEU A 339 -12.39 10.80 -14.45
N ALA A 340 -11.76 11.74 -13.72
CA ALA A 340 -12.15 13.15 -13.78
C ALA A 340 -12.06 13.72 -15.21
N ARG A 341 -11.01 13.36 -15.97
CA ARG A 341 -10.86 13.75 -17.39
C ARG A 341 -11.96 13.16 -18.27
N ARG A 342 -12.31 11.89 -18.06
CA ARG A 342 -13.41 11.23 -18.79
C ARG A 342 -14.76 11.89 -18.49
N LEU A 343 -15.06 12.17 -17.21
CA LEU A 343 -16.30 12.82 -16.80
C LEU A 343 -16.43 14.26 -17.31
N ALA A 344 -15.30 14.94 -17.55
CA ALA A 344 -15.25 16.27 -18.18
C ALA A 344 -15.26 16.22 -19.72
N GLY A 345 -15.29 15.03 -20.34
CA GLY A 345 -15.25 14.86 -21.79
C GLY A 345 -13.91 15.22 -22.43
N GLN A 346 -12.83 15.24 -21.66
CA GLN A 346 -11.48 15.63 -22.11
C GLN A 346 -10.57 14.44 -22.43
N SER A 347 -11.01 13.21 -22.16
CA SER A 347 -10.25 11.99 -22.42
C SER A 347 -11.16 10.77 -22.53
N THR A 348 -10.68 9.72 -23.19
CA THR A 348 -11.25 8.37 -23.19
C THR A 348 -10.32 7.34 -22.52
N GLU A 349 -9.18 7.79 -22.00
CA GLU A 349 -8.13 6.93 -21.45
C GLU A 349 -8.60 6.24 -20.16
N LEU A 350 -8.44 4.92 -20.11
CA LEU A 350 -8.72 4.08 -18.95
C LEU A 350 -7.46 3.88 -18.10
N MET A 351 -7.65 3.58 -16.82
CA MET A 351 -6.54 3.22 -15.96
C MET A 351 -6.02 1.83 -16.33
N ASN A 352 -4.73 1.74 -16.64
CA ASN A 352 -4.03 0.47 -16.78
C ASN A 352 -3.57 -0.03 -15.41
N TYR A 353 -4.11 -1.15 -14.95
CA TYR A 353 -3.75 -1.79 -13.68
C TYR A 353 -2.77 -2.96 -13.83
N ASP A 354 -2.33 -3.25 -15.05
CA ASP A 354 -1.33 -4.29 -15.30
C ASP A 354 0.07 -3.78 -14.93
N ASN A 355 0.92 -4.69 -14.44
CA ASN A 355 2.33 -4.44 -14.12
C ASN A 355 2.55 -3.20 -13.24
N VAL A 356 1.67 -2.98 -12.26
CA VAL A 356 1.86 -1.93 -11.26
C VAL A 356 3.03 -2.32 -10.33
N PRO A 357 4.10 -1.52 -10.25
CA PRO A 357 5.22 -1.82 -9.36
C PRO A 357 4.84 -1.62 -7.90
N THR A 358 5.43 -2.44 -7.03
CA THR A 358 5.25 -2.36 -5.57
C THR A 358 6.60 -2.46 -4.87
N THR A 359 6.71 -1.84 -3.70
CA THR A 359 7.85 -2.02 -2.79
C THR A 359 7.36 -2.21 -1.36
N VAL A 360 7.81 -3.29 -0.74
CA VAL A 360 7.66 -3.56 0.69
C VAL A 360 8.89 -3.01 1.40
N PHE A 361 8.68 -2.04 2.28
CA PHE A 361 9.73 -1.31 2.99
C PHE A 361 10.08 -2.00 4.32
N THR A 362 10.53 -3.25 4.22
CA THR A 362 11.20 -4.00 5.29
C THR A 362 12.64 -3.54 5.48
N PRO A 363 13.35 -3.96 6.55
CA PRO A 363 14.72 -3.51 6.83
C PRO A 363 15.68 -3.72 5.65
N LEU A 364 15.54 -4.85 4.96
CA LEU A 364 15.97 -5.01 3.57
C LEU A 364 14.74 -4.85 2.69
N GLU A 365 14.74 -3.85 1.81
CA GLU A 365 13.56 -3.52 1.00
C GLU A 365 13.35 -4.58 -0.08
N TYR A 366 12.09 -4.84 -0.44
CA TYR A 366 11.72 -5.74 -1.53
C TYR A 366 10.88 -5.00 -2.56
N GLY A 367 11.42 -4.81 -3.76
CA GLY A 367 10.76 -4.22 -4.91
C GLY A 367 10.37 -5.28 -5.95
N CYS A 368 9.18 -5.15 -6.53
CA CYS A 368 8.73 -6.04 -7.59
C CYS A 368 7.82 -5.34 -8.60
N VAL A 369 7.82 -5.86 -9.82
CA VAL A 369 6.87 -5.51 -10.88
C VAL A 369 6.58 -6.72 -11.76
N GLY A 370 5.33 -6.89 -12.17
CA GLY A 370 4.89 -8.01 -13.00
C GLY A 370 4.50 -9.24 -12.18
N LEU A 371 4.62 -10.42 -12.78
CA LEU A 371 4.23 -11.70 -12.19
C LEU A 371 5.27 -12.21 -11.20
N SER A 372 4.80 -12.86 -10.15
CA SER A 372 5.65 -13.73 -9.34
C SER A 372 6.02 -14.99 -10.11
N GLU A 373 7.04 -15.71 -9.67
CA GLU A 373 7.51 -16.93 -10.36
C GLU A 373 6.43 -18.02 -10.38
N GLU A 374 5.77 -18.27 -9.24
CA GLU A 374 4.69 -19.25 -9.13
C GLU A 374 3.47 -18.88 -9.99
N GLU A 375 3.19 -17.59 -10.17
CA GLU A 375 2.09 -17.13 -11.02
C GLU A 375 2.47 -17.21 -12.51
N ALA A 376 3.73 -16.92 -12.86
CA ALA A 376 4.24 -17.10 -14.21
C ALA A 376 4.23 -18.58 -14.61
N GLU A 377 4.68 -19.48 -13.72
CA GLU A 377 4.57 -20.92 -13.91
C GLU A 377 3.11 -21.37 -14.09
N ARG A 378 2.19 -20.85 -13.28
CA ARG A 378 0.76 -21.17 -13.39
C ARG A 378 0.15 -20.74 -14.72
N ARG A 379 0.58 -19.59 -15.26
CA ARG A 379 0.02 -19.01 -16.50
C ARG A 379 0.66 -19.57 -17.77
N HIS A 380 1.98 -19.78 -17.77
CA HIS A 380 2.76 -20.13 -18.96
C HIS A 380 3.31 -21.55 -18.94
N GLY A 381 3.16 -22.27 -17.81
CA GLY A 381 3.78 -23.56 -17.58
C GLY A 381 5.25 -23.43 -17.18
N LYS A 382 5.74 -24.36 -16.35
CA LYS A 382 7.15 -24.38 -15.89
C LYS A 382 8.16 -24.43 -17.04
N ASP A 383 7.82 -25.11 -18.13
CA ASP A 383 8.67 -25.18 -19.32
C ASP A 383 8.48 -24.00 -20.28
N GLY A 384 7.47 -23.15 -20.05
CA GLY A 384 7.22 -21.93 -20.83
C GLY A 384 7.88 -20.68 -20.26
N ILE A 385 8.64 -20.79 -19.16
CA ILE A 385 9.39 -19.68 -18.56
C ILE A 385 10.88 -19.98 -18.41
N GLU A 386 11.66 -18.90 -18.30
CA GLU A 386 13.07 -18.92 -17.92
C GLU A 386 13.30 -17.88 -16.82
N VAL A 387 14.03 -18.24 -15.76
CA VAL A 387 14.25 -17.37 -14.59
C VAL A 387 15.74 -17.08 -14.47
N PHE A 388 16.13 -15.84 -14.73
CA PHE A 388 17.49 -15.33 -14.53
C PHE A 388 17.63 -14.79 -13.12
N HIS A 389 18.74 -15.08 -12.44
CA HIS A 389 18.92 -14.65 -11.06
C HIS A 389 20.38 -14.47 -10.65
N ALA A 390 20.58 -13.67 -9.61
CA ALA A 390 21.89 -13.45 -8.99
C ALA A 390 21.72 -12.98 -7.53
N PHE A 391 22.64 -13.41 -6.67
CA PHE A 391 22.93 -12.71 -5.41
C PHE A 391 23.96 -11.62 -5.69
N TYR A 392 23.92 -10.52 -4.95
CA TYR A 392 24.87 -9.42 -5.12
C TYR A 392 25.19 -8.76 -3.79
N LYS A 393 26.27 -7.97 -3.74
CA LYS A 393 26.63 -7.20 -2.56
C LYS A 393 26.66 -5.71 -2.89
N PRO A 394 25.84 -4.87 -2.23
CA PRO A 394 25.99 -3.43 -2.33
C PRO A 394 27.41 -3.02 -1.98
N LEU A 395 28.03 -2.14 -2.77
CA LEU A 395 29.39 -1.68 -2.50
C LEU A 395 29.49 -1.06 -1.11
N GLU A 396 28.45 -0.34 -0.67
CA GLU A 396 28.36 0.28 0.65
C GLU A 396 28.44 -0.74 1.80
N PHE A 397 28.04 -1.99 1.57
CA PHE A 397 28.05 -3.07 2.56
C PHE A 397 29.44 -3.70 2.73
N THR A 398 30.39 -3.42 1.84
CA THR A 398 31.74 -3.99 1.90
C THR A 398 32.54 -3.43 3.08
N VAL A 399 32.77 -2.12 3.11
CA VAL A 399 33.47 -1.42 4.20
C VAL A 399 32.66 -1.48 5.50
N ALA A 400 31.32 -1.42 5.41
CA ALA A 400 30.46 -1.57 6.57
C ALA A 400 30.47 -3.00 7.16
N GLU A 401 31.08 -3.97 6.47
CA GLU A 401 31.11 -5.39 6.84
C GLU A 401 29.71 -5.97 7.06
N ARG A 402 28.74 -5.52 6.26
CA ARG A 402 27.36 -6.00 6.33
C ARG A 402 27.20 -7.30 5.56
N ASP A 403 26.32 -8.15 6.10
CA ASP A 403 25.84 -9.32 5.39
C ASP A 403 24.97 -8.89 4.19
N ALA A 404 25.12 -9.63 3.09
CA ALA A 404 24.39 -9.43 1.84
C ALA A 404 23.77 -10.73 1.34
N SER A 405 23.67 -11.76 2.19
CA SER A 405 23.18 -13.09 1.83
C SER A 405 21.74 -13.08 1.28
N GLN A 406 20.96 -12.05 1.60
CA GLN A 406 19.59 -11.86 1.13
C GLN A 406 19.44 -10.73 0.09
N CYS A 407 20.55 -10.12 -0.36
CA CYS A 407 20.54 -9.21 -1.51
C CYS A 407 20.49 -10.04 -2.79
N TYR A 408 19.29 -10.17 -3.34
CA TYR A 408 19.00 -11.08 -4.45
C TYR A 408 18.10 -10.43 -5.50
N ILE A 409 18.32 -10.81 -6.76
CA ILE A 409 17.58 -10.34 -7.92
C ILE A 409 17.11 -11.56 -8.70
N LYS A 410 15.88 -11.49 -9.22
CA LYS A 410 15.45 -12.38 -10.30
C LYS A 410 14.59 -11.68 -11.34
N VAL A 411 14.77 -12.10 -12.59
CA VAL A 411 14.01 -11.69 -13.77
C VAL A 411 13.34 -12.92 -14.36
N ILE A 412 12.02 -12.88 -14.47
CA ILE A 412 11.20 -13.97 -14.99
C ILE A 412 10.82 -13.61 -16.42
N CYS A 413 11.15 -14.48 -17.37
CA CYS A 413 10.91 -14.27 -18.80
C CYS A 413 10.10 -15.42 -19.40
N GLU A 414 9.39 -15.15 -20.50
CA GLU A 414 8.87 -16.21 -21.37
C GLU A 414 10.03 -17.00 -22.00
N ARG A 415 9.83 -18.31 -22.18
CA ARG A 415 10.78 -19.19 -22.87
C ARG A 415 10.38 -19.28 -24.34
N GLY A 416 10.80 -18.30 -25.12
CA GLY A 416 10.56 -18.17 -26.55
C GLY A 416 11.54 -17.17 -27.18
N ALA A 417 11.49 -16.99 -28.50
CA ALA A 417 12.48 -16.18 -29.23
C ALA A 417 12.62 -14.75 -28.69
N ASP A 418 11.51 -14.13 -28.26
CA ASP A 418 11.52 -12.74 -27.79
C ASP A 418 11.86 -12.59 -26.31
N GLN A 419 11.83 -13.66 -25.50
CA GLN A 419 12.10 -13.64 -24.05
C GLN A 419 11.52 -12.41 -23.32
N LYS A 420 10.23 -12.15 -23.52
CA LYS A 420 9.52 -11.04 -22.87
C LYS A 420 9.63 -11.16 -21.35
N ILE A 421 9.93 -10.06 -20.68
CA ILE A 421 9.99 -10.02 -19.22
C ILE A 421 8.57 -10.02 -18.67
N LEU A 422 8.27 -11.03 -17.87
CA LEU A 422 7.00 -11.23 -17.18
C LEU A 422 7.03 -10.65 -15.76
N GLY A 423 8.19 -10.66 -15.11
CA GLY A 423 8.36 -10.20 -13.73
C GLY A 423 9.80 -9.83 -13.41
N LEU A 424 9.97 -8.86 -12.52
CA LEU A 424 11.24 -8.45 -11.93
C LEU A 424 11.06 -8.39 -10.42
N HIS A 425 12.01 -8.98 -9.70
CA HIS A 425 12.06 -8.97 -8.24
C HIS A 425 13.45 -8.59 -7.76
N PHE A 426 13.52 -7.70 -6.78
CA PHE A 426 14.75 -7.15 -6.25
C PHE A 426 14.65 -7.01 -4.73
N THR A 427 15.57 -7.65 -4.00
CA THR A 427 15.75 -7.47 -2.55
C THR A 427 17.06 -6.74 -2.32
N GLY A 428 17.02 -5.64 -1.55
CA GLY A 428 18.18 -4.75 -1.44
C GLY A 428 17.90 -3.39 -0.84
N PRO A 429 18.94 -2.56 -0.64
CA PRO A 429 18.76 -1.14 -0.35
C PRO A 429 18.09 -0.44 -1.53
N ASN A 430 17.21 0.53 -1.22
CA ASN A 430 16.57 1.40 -2.22
C ASN A 430 15.78 0.65 -3.31
N ALA A 431 15.17 -0.49 -2.97
CA ALA A 431 14.50 -1.38 -3.93
C ALA A 431 13.40 -0.68 -4.72
N GLY A 432 12.72 0.30 -4.11
CA GLY A 432 11.71 1.12 -4.79
C GLY A 432 12.30 2.00 -5.89
N GLU A 433 13.47 2.60 -5.64
CA GLU A 433 14.18 3.43 -6.62
C GLU A 433 14.64 2.60 -7.82
N VAL A 434 15.18 1.41 -7.55
CA VAL A 434 15.60 0.46 -8.59
C VAL A 434 14.41 0.02 -9.44
N THR A 435 13.34 -0.46 -8.79
CA THR A 435 12.18 -1.07 -9.47
C THR A 435 11.42 -0.07 -10.35
N GLN A 436 11.38 1.21 -9.96
CA GLN A 436 10.57 2.21 -10.66
C GLN A 436 10.98 2.36 -12.14
N GLY A 437 12.28 2.40 -12.45
CA GLY A 437 12.77 2.53 -13.83
C GLY A 437 12.43 1.32 -14.69
N PHE A 438 12.64 0.11 -14.16
CA PHE A 438 12.33 -1.13 -14.87
C PHE A 438 10.82 -1.35 -15.09
N SER A 439 9.96 -0.81 -14.23
CA SER A 439 8.50 -0.89 -14.42
C SER A 439 8.04 -0.24 -15.72
N MET A 440 8.68 0.86 -16.13
CA MET A 440 8.44 1.49 -17.43
C MET A 440 8.88 0.54 -18.56
N GLY A 441 10.02 -0.12 -18.41
CA GLY A 441 10.50 -1.12 -19.36
C GLY A 441 9.48 -2.23 -19.60
N LEU A 442 8.91 -2.80 -18.54
CA LEU A 442 7.85 -3.82 -18.66
C LEU A 442 6.58 -3.27 -19.36
N GLN A 443 6.21 -2.01 -19.10
CA GLN A 443 5.10 -1.36 -19.81
C GLN A 443 5.38 -1.18 -21.31
N CYS A 444 6.64 -0.99 -21.69
CA CYS A 444 7.09 -0.92 -23.08
C CYS A 444 7.34 -2.29 -23.73
N GLY A 445 7.07 -3.40 -23.03
CA GLY A 445 7.29 -4.75 -23.55
C GLY A 445 8.75 -5.18 -23.56
N ALA A 446 9.54 -4.75 -22.57
CA ALA A 446 10.94 -5.12 -22.45
C ALA A 446 11.15 -6.65 -22.49
N THR A 447 12.30 -7.04 -23.03
CA THR A 447 12.75 -8.41 -23.21
C THR A 447 14.09 -8.60 -22.52
N TYR A 448 14.48 -9.85 -22.30
CA TYR A 448 15.80 -10.15 -21.77
C TYR A 448 16.95 -9.59 -22.64
N SER A 449 16.78 -9.58 -23.97
CA SER A 449 17.76 -8.97 -24.89
C SER A 449 17.96 -7.47 -24.63
N HIS A 450 16.87 -6.73 -24.33
CA HIS A 450 16.98 -5.32 -23.95
C HIS A 450 17.80 -5.13 -22.66
N LEU A 451 17.69 -6.04 -21.67
CA LEU A 451 18.54 -5.99 -20.47
C LEU A 451 20.01 -6.18 -20.82
N LEU A 452 20.35 -7.19 -21.62
CA LEU A 452 21.74 -7.46 -22.03
C LEU A 452 22.38 -6.33 -22.84
N GLN A 453 21.58 -5.59 -23.62
CA GLN A 453 22.06 -4.44 -24.39
C GLN A 453 22.20 -3.17 -23.55
N THR A 454 21.59 -3.14 -22.36
CA THR A 454 21.63 -1.97 -21.48
C THR A 454 22.94 -1.97 -20.70
N VAL A 455 23.74 -0.91 -20.88
CA VAL A 455 24.98 -0.73 -20.10
C VAL A 455 24.64 -0.29 -18.68
N GLY A 456 25.24 -0.97 -17.69
CA GLY A 456 25.08 -0.65 -16.27
C GLY A 456 25.76 0.66 -15.85
N ILE A 457 25.20 1.31 -14.84
CA ILE A 457 25.85 2.45 -14.16
C ILE A 457 26.68 1.89 -13.00
N HIS A 458 27.98 2.15 -12.98
CA HIS A 458 28.89 1.56 -12.01
C HIS A 458 29.51 2.61 -11.06
N PRO A 459 29.59 2.37 -9.74
CA PRO A 459 29.03 1.23 -9.00
C PRO A 459 27.59 1.48 -8.52
N THR A 460 26.64 0.60 -8.85
CA THR A 460 25.26 0.65 -8.32
C THR A 460 24.68 -0.73 -8.05
N CYS A 461 23.70 -0.86 -7.14
CA CYS A 461 22.96 -2.12 -7.00
C CYS A 461 22.07 -2.40 -8.23
N ALA A 462 21.60 -1.35 -8.92
CA ALA A 462 20.70 -1.47 -10.05
C ALA A 462 21.37 -2.07 -11.30
N GLU A 463 22.69 -1.90 -11.46
CA GLU A 463 23.43 -2.48 -12.58
C GLU A 463 23.38 -4.03 -12.57
N GLU A 464 23.23 -4.63 -11.39
CA GLU A 464 23.15 -6.08 -11.26
C GLU A 464 21.92 -6.67 -11.96
N VAL A 465 20.83 -5.89 -12.12
CA VAL A 465 19.65 -6.29 -12.89
C VAL A 465 19.97 -6.49 -14.38
N VAL A 466 20.87 -5.67 -14.95
CA VAL A 466 21.26 -5.79 -16.37
C VAL A 466 22.42 -6.77 -16.58
N LYS A 467 23.01 -7.29 -15.50
CA LYS A 467 24.09 -8.30 -15.51
C LYS A 467 23.61 -9.72 -15.24
N VAL A 468 22.34 -9.94 -14.91
CA VAL A 468 21.81 -11.29 -14.63
C VAL A 468 21.96 -12.19 -15.86
N GLY A 469 22.67 -13.30 -15.71
CA GLY A 469 22.90 -14.27 -16.79
C GLY A 469 22.72 -15.73 -16.40
N ILE A 470 22.74 -16.03 -15.10
CA ILE A 470 22.58 -17.39 -14.57
C ILE A 470 21.09 -17.71 -14.52
N THR A 471 20.70 -18.88 -15.04
CA THR A 471 19.31 -19.33 -14.99
C THR A 471 19.09 -20.43 -13.95
N LYS A 472 17.93 -20.43 -13.29
CA LYS A 472 17.55 -21.51 -12.38
C LYS A 472 17.57 -22.88 -13.07
N ARG A 473 17.18 -22.95 -14.35
CA ARG A 473 17.15 -24.19 -15.14
C ARG A 473 18.55 -24.76 -15.37
N SER A 474 19.59 -23.92 -15.44
CA SER A 474 20.97 -24.37 -15.62
C SER A 474 21.53 -25.12 -14.41
N GLY A 475 20.97 -24.87 -13.20
CA GLY A 475 21.47 -25.43 -11.95
C GLY A 475 22.82 -24.85 -11.49
N LEU A 476 23.33 -23.83 -12.16
CA LEU A 476 24.55 -23.13 -11.74
C LEU A 476 24.29 -22.28 -10.49
N ASP A 477 25.34 -22.08 -9.69
CA ASP A 477 25.28 -21.24 -8.49
C ASP A 477 25.05 -19.77 -8.86
N ALA A 478 24.08 -19.12 -8.23
CA ALA A 478 23.73 -17.72 -8.45
C ALA A 478 24.54 -16.74 -7.60
N ALA A 479 25.47 -17.23 -6.77
CA ALA A 479 26.41 -16.38 -6.05
C ALA A 479 27.32 -15.64 -7.05
N VAL A 480 27.33 -14.30 -7.00
CA VAL A 480 28.28 -13.50 -7.79
C VAL A 480 29.69 -13.70 -7.22
N THR A 481 30.60 -14.15 -8.08
CA THR A 481 32.02 -14.41 -7.76
C THR A 481 32.95 -13.23 -8.07
N GLY A 482 32.39 -12.07 -8.44
CA GLY A 482 33.12 -10.83 -8.73
C GLY A 482 33.31 -9.94 -7.50
N CYS A 483 34.32 -9.04 -7.58
CA CYS A 483 34.66 -8.08 -6.54
C CYS A 483 33.58 -7.03 -6.30
#